data_AF-W1X7Q7-F1
#
_entry.id   AF-W1X7Q7-F1
#
_cell.length_a   1.000
_cell.length_b   1.000
_cell.length_c   1.000
_cell.angle_alpha   90.00
_cell.angle_beta   90.00
_cell.angle_gamma   90.00
#
_symmetry.space_group_name_H-M   'P 1'
#
loop_
_entity.id
_entity.type
_entity.pdbx_description
1 polymer ?
#
loop_
_entity_poly.entity_id
_entity_poly.type
_entity_poly.pdbx_seq_one_letter_code
_entity_poly.pdbx_strand_id
1 'polypeptide(L)' 'INRGSRVNEVGSVTYSPQLKRTRLATEAQYLLARYVFEELEYRRYEWKCDALNQPSRSAAERLGDRK' A
#
# COMPACT_ATOMS: atom_id res chain seq x y z
N ILE A 1 0.50 5.20 -12.77
CA ILE A 1 -0.74 5.87 -12.31
C ILE A 1 -1.64 6.11 -13.52
N ASN A 2 -2.80 5.44 -13.60
CA ASN A 2 -3.73 5.61 -14.71
C ASN A 2 -4.78 6.68 -14.36
N ARG A 3 -4.78 7.80 -15.08
CA ARG A 3 -5.69 8.94 -14.82
C ARG A 3 -7.11 8.72 -15.33
N GLY A 4 -7.29 7.89 -16.36
CA GLY A 4 -8.61 7.61 -16.95
C GLY A 4 -9.47 6.68 -16.11
N SER A 5 -8.85 5.76 -15.36
CA SER A 5 -9.56 4.78 -14.52
C SER A 5 -9.64 5.15 -13.03
N ARG A 6 -9.00 6.24 -12.58
CA ARG A 6 -8.87 6.62 -11.15
C ARG A 6 -8.39 5.44 -10.28
N VAL A 7 -7.42 4.69 -10.80
CA VAL A 7 -6.73 3.58 -10.11
C VAL A 7 -5.27 3.94 -9.84
N ASN A 8 -4.86 3.82 -8.58
CA ASN A 8 -3.49 4.02 -8.15
C ASN A 8 -2.87 2.68 -7.77
N GLU A 9 -1.61 2.51 -8.14
CA GLU A 9 -0.80 1.35 -7.81
C GLU A 9 0.32 1.81 -6.89
N VAL A 10 0.37 1.23 -5.70
CA VAL A 10 1.49 1.38 -4.79
C VAL A 10 2.37 0.13 -4.89
N GLY A 11 3.60 0.36 -5.32
CA GLY A 11 4.66 -0.62 -5.47
C GLY A 11 5.99 -0.07 -4.94
N SER A 12 7.03 -0.90 -4.96
CA SER A 12 8.39 -0.52 -4.54
C SER A 12 8.52 -0.02 -3.10
N VAL A 13 7.58 -0.37 -2.22
CA VAL A 13 7.64 -0.02 -0.80
C VAL A 13 8.74 -0.84 -0.12
N THR A 14 9.80 -0.15 0.33
CA THR A 14 10.91 -0.76 1.07
C THR A 14 11.05 -0.12 2.45
N TYR A 15 10.78 -0.89 3.50
CA TYR A 15 11.01 -0.45 4.87
C TYR A 15 12.40 -0.85 5.35
N SER A 16 13.05 0.05 6.10
CA SER A 16 14.24 -0.29 6.87
C SER A 16 13.92 -1.41 7.88
N PRO A 17 14.90 -2.25 8.27
CA PRO A 17 14.68 -3.32 9.24
C PRO A 17 14.02 -2.85 10.54
N GLN A 18 14.36 -1.64 11.00
CA GLN A 18 13.83 -1.02 12.22
C GLN A 18 12.36 -0.63 12.10
N LEU A 19 11.91 -0.31 10.88
CA LEU A 19 10.54 0.14 10.62
C LEU A 19 9.60 -1.04 10.36
N LYS A 20 10.13 -2.20 9.93
CA LYS A 20 9.31 -3.40 9.65
C LYS A 20 8.55 -3.85 10.90
N ARG A 21 7.26 -4.20 10.71
CA ARG A 21 6.35 -4.71 11.76
C ARG A 21 6.13 -3.74 12.93
N THR A 22 6.31 -2.44 12.70
CA THR A 22 6.01 -1.39 13.68
C THR A 22 4.67 -0.70 13.40
N ARG A 23 4.16 0.03 14.39
CA ARG A 23 3.00 0.92 14.20
C ARG A 23 3.30 2.02 13.18
N LEU A 24 4.53 2.55 13.17
CA LEU A 24 4.97 3.57 12.22
C LEU A 24 4.87 3.11 10.76
N ALA A 25 5.21 1.85 10.46
CA ALA A 25 5.01 1.31 9.11
C ALA A 25 3.52 1.24 8.72
N THR A 26 2.65 0.96 9.69
CA THR A 26 1.19 0.92 9.46
C THR A 26 0.64 2.33 9.24
N GLU A 27 1.08 3.29 10.04
CA GLU A 27 0.72 4.70 9.91
C GLU A 27 1.18 5.28 8.57
N ALA A 28 2.39 4.95 8.11
CA ALA A 28 2.86 5.35 6.79
C ALA A 28 1.94 4.85 5.66
N GLN A 29 1.44 3.62 5.75
CA GLN A 29 0.46 3.10 4.78
C GLN A 29 -0.90 3.78 4.89
N TYR A 30 -1.36 4.03 6.12
CA TYR A 30 -2.62 4.73 6.35
C TYR A 30 -2.59 6.15 5.76
N LEU A 31 -1.51 6.91 6.00
CA LEU A 31 -1.35 8.26 5.45
C LEU A 31 -1.30 8.25 3.92
N LEU A 32 -0.62 7.27 3.33
CA LEU A 32 -0.56 7.12 1.87
C LEU A 32 -1.94 6.79 1.29
N ALA A 33 -2.67 5.83 1.89
CA ALA A 33 -4.02 5.50 1.47
C ALA A 33 -4.96 6.71 1.62
N ARG A 34 -4.90 7.41 2.76
CA ARG A 34 -5.68 8.62 3.02
C ARG A 34 -5.44 9.67 1.94
N TYR A 35 -4.18 9.96 1.61
CA TYR A 35 -3.84 10.90 0.55
C TYR A 35 -4.41 10.48 -0.82
N VAL A 36 -4.32 9.18 -1.15
CA VAL A 36 -4.86 8.66 -2.42
C VAL A 36 -6.37 8.80 -2.50
N PHE A 37 -7.10 8.56 -1.42
CA PHE A 37 -8.56 8.61 -1.40
C PHE A 37 -9.12 10.02 -1.19
N GLU A 38 -8.56 10.79 -0.26
CA GLU A 38 -9.10 12.09 0.14
C GLU A 38 -8.60 13.23 -0.74
N GLU A 39 -7.31 13.24 -1.10
CA GLU A 39 -6.70 14.36 -1.84
C GLU A 39 -6.68 14.12 -3.35
N LEU A 40 -6.32 12.90 -3.76
CA LEU A 40 -6.29 12.54 -5.18
C LEU A 40 -7.64 12.04 -5.70
N GLU A 41 -8.57 11.77 -4.79
CA GLU A 41 -9.90 11.21 -5.06
C GLU A 41 -9.86 9.95 -5.93
N TYR A 42 -8.90 9.06 -5.72
CA TYR A 42 -8.88 7.78 -6.44
C TYR A 42 -9.93 6.84 -5.88
N ARG A 43 -10.42 5.91 -6.71
CA ARG A 43 -11.45 4.94 -6.30
C ARG A 43 -10.86 3.59 -5.91
N ARG A 44 -9.61 3.33 -6.28
CA ARG A 44 -8.92 2.07 -5.99
C ARG A 44 -7.45 2.32 -5.67
N TYR A 45 -7.01 1.68 -4.58
CA TYR A 45 -5.64 1.60 -4.11
C TYR A 45 -5.19 0.15 -4.25
N GLU A 46 -4.29 -0.13 -5.20
CA GLU A 46 -3.77 -1.48 -5.45
C GLU A 46 -2.37 -1.62 -4.86
N TRP A 47 -2.13 -2.72 -4.14
CA TRP A 47 -0.79 -3.09 -3.68
C TRP A 47 -0.20 -4.15 -4.60
N LYS A 48 0.89 -3.83 -5.31
CA LYS A 48 1.65 -4.86 -6.05
C LYS A 48 2.85 -5.32 -5.25
N CYS A 49 2.81 -6.59 -4.88
CA CYS A 49 3.96 -7.31 -4.34
C CYS A 49 4.41 -8.38 -5.33
N ASP A 50 5.72 -8.60 -5.40
CA ASP A 50 6.26 -9.80 -6.06
C ASP A 50 5.69 -11.06 -5.38
N ALA A 51 5.35 -12.08 -6.18
CA ALA A 51 4.77 -13.33 -5.70
C ALA A 51 5.68 -14.06 -4.69
N LEU A 52 7.00 -13.89 -4.81
CA LEU A 52 8.01 -14.47 -3.92
C LEU A 52 8.17 -13.70 -2.61
N ASN A 53 7.60 -12.50 -2.49
CA ASN A 53 7.71 -11.67 -1.30
C ASN A 53 6.56 -11.94 -0.32
N GLN A 54 6.64 -13.09 0.37
CA GLN A 54 5.69 -13.47 1.43
C GLN A 54 5.49 -12.37 2.49
N PRO A 55 6.54 -11.70 3.02
CA PRO A 55 6.37 -10.64 4.00
C PRO A 55 5.51 -9.46 3.51
N SER A 56 5.66 -9.08 2.23
CA SER A 56 4.87 -8.02 1.61
C SER A 56 3.42 -8.44 1.43
N ARG A 57 3.17 -9.69 1.01
CA ARG A 57 1.82 -10.26 0.94
C ARG A 57 1.10 -10.26 2.28
N SER A 58 1.76 -10.76 3.33
CA SER A 58 1.16 -10.78 4.67
C SER A 58 0.88 -9.37 5.22
N ALA A 59 1.68 -8.38 4.82
CA ALA A 59 1.41 -6.99 5.17
C ALA A 59 0.19 -6.44 4.42
N ALA A 60 0.06 -6.72 3.12
CA ALA A 60 -1.09 -6.31 2.32
C ALA A 60 -2.40 -6.94 2.85
N GLU A 61 -2.41 -8.25 3.09
CA GLU A 61 -3.56 -8.97 3.66
C GLU A 61 -3.96 -8.42 5.04
N ARG A 62 -2.98 -8.15 5.91
CA ARG A 62 -3.25 -7.54 7.23
C ARG A 62 -3.89 -6.15 7.12
N LEU A 63 -3.53 -5.39 6.10
CA LEU A 63 -4.03 -4.04 5.88
C LEU A 63 -5.36 -4.01 5.09
N GLY A 64 -5.93 -5.18 4.79
CA GLY A 64 -7.24 -5.31 4.15
C GLY A 64 -7.20 -5.35 2.63
N ASP A 65 -6.02 -5.48 2.02
CA ASP A 65 -5.92 -5.72 0.58
C ASP A 65 -6.58 -7.07 0.24
N ARG A 66 -7.46 -7.05 -0.75
CA ARG A 66 -8.13 -8.25 -1.26
C ARG A 66 -7.70 -8.43 -2.70
N LYS A 67 -6.95 -9.51 -2.96
CA LYS A 67 -6.60 -9.95 -4.32
C LYS A 67 -7.84 -10.22 -5.16
#